data_AF-A0A353CTK8-F1
#
_entry.id   AF-A0A353CTK8-F1
#
_cell.length_a   1.000
_cell.length_b   1.000
_cell.length_c   1.000
_cell.angle_alpha   90.00
_cell.angle_beta   90.00
_cell.angle_gamma   90.00
#
_symmetry.space_group_name_H-M   'P 1'
#
loop_
_entity.id
_entity.type
_entity.pdbx_description
1 polymer ?
#
loop_
_entity_poly.entity_id
_entity_poly.type
_entity_poly.pdbx_seq_one_letter_code
_entity_poly.pdbx_strand_id
1 'polypeptide(L)'
;MMPVPGAGTARGTAAPGAFPADLRDAPSSREGALSCSDRKLRLTRLNTELVDDKAGYWAARMREPGFSVAGLTRNPGSEITDPETKVRFYKLLTNYHREGGPSPDPARLPALMELLKEEKSVADECSSGPLPGLLPAPAGR
;
A
#
# COMPACT_ATOMS: atom_id res chain seq x y z
N MET A 1 75.06 -5.90 -1.04
CA MET A 1 74.54 -6.65 -2.21
C MET A 1 74.21 -8.06 -1.76
N MET A 2 72.92 -8.33 -1.50
CA MET A 2 72.34 -9.67 -1.32
C MET A 2 70.87 -9.58 -1.82
N PRO A 3 70.40 -10.52 -2.66
CA PRO A 3 69.06 -10.49 -3.24
C PRO A 3 68.02 -11.15 -2.31
N VAL A 4 66.80 -10.62 -2.31
CA VAL A 4 65.62 -11.24 -1.66
C VAL A 4 64.64 -11.68 -2.74
N PRO A 5 64.24 -12.97 -2.79
CA PRO A 5 63.22 -13.44 -3.73
C PRO A 5 61.82 -13.52 -3.08
N GLY A 6 60.82 -13.01 -3.82
CA GLY A 6 59.57 -13.71 -4.15
C GLY A 6 58.43 -13.81 -3.11
N ALA A 7 57.34 -13.07 -3.38
CA ALA A 7 55.92 -13.49 -3.30
C ALA A 7 55.08 -12.25 -3.71
N GLY A 8 54.30 -12.20 -4.79
CA GLY A 8 53.42 -13.20 -5.37
C GLY A 8 52.03 -13.04 -4.75
N THR A 9 51.12 -12.31 -5.41
CA THR A 9 49.69 -12.66 -5.62
C THR A 9 49.01 -11.57 -6.46
N ALA A 10 48.38 -12.03 -7.54
CA ALA A 10 47.75 -11.25 -8.59
C ALA A 10 46.52 -10.45 -8.11
N ARG A 11 46.33 -9.26 -8.69
CA ARG A 11 45.05 -8.55 -8.72
C ARG A 11 44.02 -9.39 -9.47
N GLY A 12 43.13 -10.05 -8.75
CA GLY A 12 41.88 -10.55 -9.32
C GLY A 12 40.94 -9.37 -9.57
N THR A 13 40.75 -9.02 -10.83
CA THR A 13 39.62 -8.20 -11.28
C THR A 13 38.33 -8.96 -11.04
N ALA A 14 37.65 -8.69 -9.92
CA ALA A 14 36.27 -9.09 -9.74
C ALA A 14 35.40 -8.18 -10.61
N ALA A 15 34.85 -8.75 -11.69
CA ALA A 15 33.77 -8.13 -12.44
C ALA A 15 32.60 -7.82 -11.48
N PRO A 16 31.85 -6.71 -11.67
CA PRO A 16 30.63 -6.48 -10.92
C PRO A 16 29.68 -7.65 -11.21
N GLY A 17 29.29 -8.35 -10.14
CA GLY A 17 28.38 -9.48 -10.21
C GLY A 17 27.14 -9.10 -11.01
N ALA A 18 26.83 -9.91 -12.02
CA ALA A 18 25.59 -9.82 -12.76
C ALA A 18 24.43 -9.86 -11.76
N PHE A 19 23.59 -8.83 -11.78
CA PHE A 19 22.29 -8.90 -11.13
C PHE A 19 21.52 -10.09 -11.76
N PRO A 20 20.87 -10.96 -10.97
CA PRO A 20 19.99 -11.95 -11.54
C PRO A 20 18.91 -11.22 -12.34
N ALA A 21 18.91 -11.44 -13.67
CA ALA A 21 17.97 -10.84 -14.61
C ALA A 21 16.55 -11.42 -14.49
N ASP A 22 16.37 -12.47 -13.68
CA ASP A 22 15.11 -13.17 -13.49
C ASP A 22 14.47 -12.87 -12.13
N LEU A 23 14.00 -11.63 -11.98
CA LEU A 23 13.00 -11.27 -10.97
C LEU A 23 11.57 -11.36 -11.54
N ARG A 24 11.37 -12.12 -12.63
CA ARG A 24 10.12 -12.15 -13.40
C ARG A 24 9.24 -13.39 -13.24
N ASP A 25 9.60 -14.35 -12.39
CA ASP A 25 8.77 -15.54 -12.15
C ASP A 25 8.05 -15.50 -10.80
N ALA A 26 7.39 -14.39 -10.49
CA ALA A 26 6.29 -14.44 -9.54
C ALA A 26 5.07 -15.01 -10.29
N PRO A 27 4.49 -16.16 -9.87
CA PRO A 27 3.35 -16.74 -10.55
C PRO A 27 2.21 -15.70 -10.58
N SER A 28 1.88 -15.23 -11.78
CA SER A 28 0.73 -14.36 -11.99
C SER A 28 -0.52 -15.18 -11.72
N SER A 29 -1.12 -14.95 -10.55
CA SER A 29 -2.52 -15.19 -10.17
C SER A 29 -3.24 -16.37 -10.86
N ARG A 30 -3.63 -17.35 -10.05
CA ARG A 30 -4.66 -18.38 -10.31
C ARG A 30 -5.70 -17.94 -11.36
N GLU A 31 -5.82 -18.70 -12.45
CA GLU A 31 -6.74 -18.42 -13.56
C GLU A 31 -8.13 -17.99 -13.04
N GLY A 32 -8.57 -16.79 -13.44
CA GLY A 32 -9.89 -16.23 -13.09
C GLY A 32 -9.91 -15.12 -12.03
N ALA A 33 -8.81 -14.87 -11.30
CA ALA A 33 -8.73 -13.75 -10.35
C ALA A 33 -7.93 -12.57 -10.95
N LEU A 34 -8.48 -11.34 -10.84
CA LEU A 34 -7.73 -10.11 -11.17
C LEU A 34 -6.43 -10.06 -10.36
N SER A 35 -5.33 -9.67 -10.99
CA SER A 35 -4.06 -9.51 -10.29
C SER A 35 -4.17 -8.43 -9.21
N CYS A 36 -3.33 -8.51 -8.17
CA CYS A 36 -3.28 -7.46 -7.13
C CYS A 36 -3.02 -6.07 -7.73
N SER A 37 -2.25 -5.96 -8.82
CA SER A 37 -2.05 -4.71 -9.56
C SER A 37 -3.34 -4.19 -10.18
N ASP A 38 -4.11 -5.03 -10.86
CA ASP A 38 -5.36 -4.62 -11.52
C ASP A 38 -6.41 -4.19 -10.50
N ARG A 39 -6.51 -4.94 -9.39
CA ARG A 39 -7.41 -4.60 -8.27
C ARG A 39 -7.02 -3.27 -7.63
N LYS A 40 -5.73 -3.03 -7.39
CA LYS A 40 -5.24 -1.74 -6.89
C LYS A 40 -5.56 -0.59 -7.85
N LEU A 41 -5.40 -0.79 -9.16
CA LEU A 41 -5.75 0.22 -10.16
C LEU A 41 -7.26 0.54 -10.14
N ARG A 42 -8.11 -0.48 -10.06
CA ARG A 42 -9.57 -0.30 -9.90
C ARG A 42 -9.90 0.47 -8.63
N LEU A 43 -9.27 0.12 -7.51
CA LEU A 43 -9.45 0.81 -6.24
C LEU A 43 -9.03 2.29 -6.31
N THR A 44 -7.93 2.61 -7.00
CA THR A 44 -7.52 4.02 -7.21
C THR A 44 -8.60 4.82 -7.92
N ARG A 45 -9.16 4.26 -9.00
CA ARG A 45 -10.26 4.90 -9.74
C ARG A 45 -11.49 5.11 -8.87
N LEU A 46 -11.96 4.06 -8.20
CA LEU A 46 -13.16 4.13 -7.36
C LEU A 46 -12.99 5.07 -6.16
N ASN A 47 -11.80 5.09 -5.53
CA ASN A 47 -11.50 6.04 -4.47
C ASN A 47 -11.56 7.49 -4.96
N THR A 48 -11.15 7.75 -6.19
CA THR A 48 -11.23 9.08 -6.79
C THR A 48 -12.68 9.47 -7.04
N GLU A 49 -13.48 8.57 -7.63
CA GLU A 49 -14.89 8.80 -7.97
C GLU A 49 -15.78 8.97 -6.73
N LEU A 50 -15.52 8.21 -5.66
CA LEU A 50 -16.32 8.14 -4.44
C LEU A 50 -15.69 8.86 -3.23
N VAL A 51 -14.68 9.70 -3.45
CA VAL A 51 -13.91 10.35 -2.36
C VAL A 51 -14.80 11.14 -1.39
N ASP A 52 -15.83 11.79 -1.92
CA ASP A 52 -16.75 12.63 -1.16
C ASP A 52 -17.71 11.79 -0.30
N ASP A 53 -18.36 10.80 -0.93
CA ASP A 53 -19.22 9.84 -0.26
C ASP A 53 -18.47 9.09 0.85
N LYS A 54 -17.22 8.68 0.58
CA LYS A 54 -16.35 8.02 1.55
C LYS A 54 -16.01 8.94 2.72
N ALA A 55 -15.72 10.21 2.47
CA ALA A 55 -15.45 11.18 3.51
C ALA A 55 -16.69 11.42 4.40
N GLY A 56 -17.87 11.55 3.78
CA GLY A 56 -19.15 11.68 4.50
C GLY A 56 -19.45 10.47 5.39
N TYR A 57 -19.25 9.26 4.85
CA TYR A 57 -19.41 8.02 5.60
C TYR A 57 -18.51 7.96 6.83
N TRP A 58 -17.22 8.21 6.67
CA TRP A 58 -16.28 8.17 7.80
C TRP A 58 -16.52 9.30 8.80
N ALA A 59 -16.88 10.50 8.33
CA ALA A 59 -17.24 11.60 9.21
C ALA A 59 -18.47 11.27 10.07
N ALA A 60 -19.49 10.64 9.50
CA ALA A 60 -20.65 10.15 10.25
C ALA A 60 -20.25 9.08 11.27
N ARG A 61 -19.45 8.10 10.84
CA ARG A 61 -18.96 7.01 11.70
C ARG A 61 -18.13 7.51 12.87
N MET A 62 -17.30 8.53 12.65
CA MET A 62 -16.48 9.14 13.71
C MET A 62 -17.30 9.87 14.79
N ARG A 63 -18.55 10.26 14.47
CA ARG A 63 -19.49 10.87 15.42
C ARG A 63 -20.34 9.86 16.18
N GLU A 64 -20.30 8.59 15.82
CA GLU A 64 -21.08 7.56 16.50
C GLU A 64 -20.62 7.43 17.97
N PRO A 65 -21.54 7.31 18.94
CA PRO A 65 -21.18 7.12 20.33
C PRO A 65 -20.40 5.81 20.49
N GLY A 66 -19.25 5.89 21.15
CA GLY A 66 -18.36 4.74 21.34
C GLY A 66 -17.34 4.53 20.21
N PHE A 67 -17.34 5.37 19.17
CA PHE A 67 -16.26 5.38 18.19
C PHE A 67 -14.94 5.80 18.87
N SER A 68 -13.87 5.04 18.62
CA SER A 68 -12.53 5.36 19.10
C SER A 68 -11.53 5.23 17.97
N VAL A 69 -10.82 6.34 17.68
CA VAL A 69 -9.72 6.36 16.71
C VAL A 69 -8.62 5.37 17.10
N ALA A 70 -8.37 5.19 18.40
CA ALA A 70 -7.38 4.24 18.91
C ALA A 70 -7.75 2.77 18.64
N GLY A 71 -9.04 2.48 18.40
CA GLY A 71 -9.52 1.15 18.03
C GLY A 71 -9.42 0.84 16.53
N LEU A 72 -9.01 1.80 15.70
CA LEU A 72 -8.86 1.59 14.27
C LEU A 72 -7.60 0.77 13.98
N THR A 73 -7.79 -0.42 13.42
CA THR A 73 -6.67 -1.22 12.89
C THR A 73 -6.12 -0.66 11.58
N ARG A 74 -6.93 0.12 10.85
CA ARG A 74 -6.55 0.76 9.59
C ARG A 74 -7.14 2.16 9.53
N ASN A 75 -6.35 3.14 9.07
CA ASN A 75 -6.84 4.50 8.89
C ASN A 75 -7.77 4.58 7.66
N PRO A 76 -8.84 5.39 7.71
CA PRO A 76 -9.83 5.52 6.64
C PRO A 76 -9.31 5.84 5.23
N GLY A 77 -8.15 6.51 5.14
CA GLY A 77 -7.50 6.89 3.89
C GLY A 77 -6.29 6.03 3.52
N SER A 78 -6.03 4.91 4.22
CA SER A 78 -4.82 4.11 4.01
C SER A 78 -4.73 3.55 2.58
N GLU A 79 -5.87 3.09 2.05
CA GLU A 79 -5.98 2.46 0.74
C GLU A 79 -6.03 3.46 -0.43
N ILE A 80 -6.07 4.76 -0.15
CA ILE A 80 -5.99 5.80 -1.18
C ILE A 80 -4.52 5.99 -1.56
N THR A 81 -4.14 5.49 -2.74
CA THR A 81 -2.78 5.55 -3.27
C THR A 81 -2.48 6.83 -4.03
N ASP A 82 -3.47 7.42 -4.69
CA ASP A 82 -3.32 8.69 -5.38
C ASP A 82 -3.15 9.84 -4.36
N PRO A 83 -2.02 10.59 -4.40
CA PRO A 83 -1.74 11.62 -3.39
C PRO A 83 -2.77 12.76 -3.38
N GLU A 84 -3.25 13.19 -4.55
CA GLU A 84 -4.20 14.29 -4.66
C GLU A 84 -5.55 13.90 -4.05
N THR A 85 -6.06 12.72 -4.42
CA THR A 85 -7.28 12.13 -3.85
C THR A 85 -7.15 11.94 -2.36
N LYS A 86 -5.99 11.49 -1.85
CA LYS A 86 -5.75 11.31 -0.42
C LYS A 86 -5.80 12.62 0.34
N VAL A 87 -5.18 13.68 -0.20
CA VAL A 87 -5.24 15.02 0.38
C VAL A 87 -6.67 15.55 0.38
N ARG A 88 -7.40 15.38 -0.73
CA ARG A 88 -8.80 15.77 -0.84
C ARG A 88 -9.66 15.03 0.19
N PHE A 89 -9.48 13.72 0.32
CA PHE A 89 -10.18 12.89 1.30
C PHE A 89 -10.02 13.42 2.72
N TYR A 90 -8.78 13.64 3.19
CA TYR A 90 -8.55 14.10 4.55
C TYR A 90 -9.05 15.53 4.80
N LYS A 91 -9.00 16.41 3.79
CA LYS A 91 -9.61 17.74 3.87
C LYS A 91 -11.13 17.64 4.06
N LEU A 92 -11.81 16.85 3.21
CA LEU A 92 -13.25 16.63 3.29
C LEU A 92 -13.63 15.98 4.63
N LEU A 93 -12.95 14.91 5.03
CA LEU A 93 -13.19 14.21 6.28
C LEU A 93 -13.09 15.15 7.49
N THR A 94 -12.06 15.98 7.54
CA THR A 94 -11.86 16.95 8.63
C THR A 94 -12.99 17.96 8.68
N ASN A 95 -13.35 18.55 7.54
CA ASN A 95 -14.42 19.54 7.45
C ASN A 95 -15.76 18.91 7.81
N TYR A 96 -16.09 17.76 7.21
CA TYR A 96 -17.33 17.03 7.42
C TYR A 96 -17.48 16.54 8.85
N HIS A 97 -16.40 16.11 9.50
CA HIS A 97 -16.43 15.73 10.90
C HIS A 97 -16.74 16.95 11.79
N ARG A 98 -16.09 18.09 11.54
CA ARG A 98 -16.24 19.33 12.33
C ARG A 98 -17.57 20.03 12.14
N GLU A 99 -18.01 20.19 10.90
CA GLU A 99 -19.13 21.07 10.52
C GLU A 99 -20.43 20.31 10.25
N GLY A 100 -20.35 18.98 10.14
CA GLY A 100 -21.45 18.16 9.62
C GLY A 100 -21.37 18.08 8.10
N GLY A 101 -20.91 16.94 7.60
CA GLY A 101 -20.88 16.64 6.18
C GLY A 101 -22.17 16.01 5.68
N PRO A 102 -22.37 16.00 4.35
CA PRO A 102 -23.46 15.24 3.75
C PRO A 102 -23.31 13.76 4.10
N SER A 103 -24.45 13.11 4.34
CA SER A 103 -24.49 11.65 4.28
C SER A 103 -24.14 11.19 2.87
N PRO A 104 -23.54 10.00 2.70
CA PRO A 104 -23.28 9.44 1.38
C PRO A 104 -24.54 9.42 0.52
N ASP A 105 -24.42 9.68 -0.78
CA ASP A 105 -25.53 9.59 -1.72
C ASP A 105 -26.13 8.16 -1.66
N PRO A 106 -27.43 8.01 -1.32
CA PRO A 106 -28.08 6.70 -1.27
C PRO A 106 -27.95 5.89 -2.55
N ALA A 107 -27.88 6.54 -3.72
CA ALA A 107 -27.69 5.88 -5.01
C ALA A 107 -26.27 5.32 -5.19
N ARG A 108 -25.27 5.91 -4.51
CA ARG A 108 -23.87 5.50 -4.56
C ARG A 108 -23.44 4.65 -3.36
N LEU A 109 -24.28 4.56 -2.34
CA LEU A 109 -24.03 3.78 -1.13
C LEU A 109 -23.66 2.31 -1.44
N PRO A 110 -24.32 1.59 -2.38
CA PRO A 110 -23.90 0.23 -2.73
C PRO A 110 -22.47 0.17 -3.27
N ALA A 111 -22.11 1.10 -4.16
CA ALA A 111 -20.77 1.20 -4.73
C ALA A 111 -19.72 1.57 -3.67
N LEU A 112 -20.06 2.43 -2.71
CA LEU A 112 -19.19 2.76 -1.58
C LEU A 112 -18.98 1.53 -0.67
N MET A 113 -20.02 0.76 -0.38
CA MET A 113 -19.88 -0.45 0.44
C MET A 113 -19.04 -1.52 -0.28
N GLU A 114 -19.20 -1.65 -1.58
CA GLU A 114 -18.35 -2.53 -2.41
C GLU A 114 -16.89 -2.06 -2.38
N LEU A 115 -16.64 -0.74 -2.53
CA LEU A 115 -15.31 -0.15 -2.41
C LEU A 115 -14.66 -0.49 -1.07
N LEU A 116 -15.32 -0.23 0.05
CA LEU A 116 -14.78 -0.49 1.39
C LEU A 116 -14.50 -1.98 1.63
N LYS A 117 -15.35 -2.86 1.10
CA LYS A 117 -15.17 -4.31 1.17
C LYS A 117 -13.94 -4.74 0.36
N GLU A 118 -13.80 -4.24 -0.86
CA GLU A 118 -12.70 -4.59 -1.74
C GLU A 118 -11.38 -4.03 -1.26
N GLU A 119 -11.36 -2.81 -0.73
CA GLU A 119 -10.24 -2.21 -0.02
C GLU A 119 -9.72 -3.14 1.07
N LYS A 120 -10.61 -3.63 1.94
CA LYS A 120 -10.23 -4.58 2.99
C LYS A 120 -9.64 -5.86 2.40
N SER A 121 -10.28 -6.46 1.40
CA SER A 121 -9.81 -7.71 0.79
C SER A 121 -8.45 -7.53 0.10
N VAL A 122 -8.26 -6.46 -0.68
CA VAL A 122 -6.96 -6.15 -1.29
C VAL A 122 -5.90 -5.92 -0.22
N ALA A 123 -6.24 -5.20 0.85
CA ALA A 123 -5.28 -4.92 1.91
C ALA A 123 -4.92 -6.14 2.76
N ASP A 124 -5.80 -7.13 2.85
CA ASP A 124 -5.57 -8.40 3.55
C ASP A 124 -4.83 -9.42 2.65
N GLU A 125 -5.12 -9.44 1.35
CA GLU A 125 -4.57 -10.43 0.39
C GLU A 125 -3.29 -9.96 -0.32
N CYS A 126 -3.14 -8.66 -0.55
CA CYS A 126 -2.09 -8.08 -1.39
C CYS A 126 -1.05 -7.25 -0.61
N SER A 127 -1.05 -7.32 0.73
CA SER A 127 -0.08 -6.62 1.60
C SER A 127 1.18 -7.42 1.92
N SER A 128 1.30 -8.66 1.45
CA SER A 128 2.53 -9.46 1.55
C SER A 128 3.46 -9.18 0.37
N GLY A 129 4.29 -8.15 0.51
CA GLY A 129 5.50 -7.97 -0.30
C GLY A 129 6.64 -7.48 0.61
N PRO A 130 7.82 -8.13 0.63
CA PRO A 130 8.95 -7.62 1.39
C PRO A 130 9.30 -6.23 0.89
N LEU A 131 9.53 -5.29 1.82
CA LEU A 131 10.13 -4.01 1.49
C LEU A 131 11.44 -4.30 0.72
N PRO A 132 11.64 -3.74 -0.50
CA PRO A 132 12.94 -3.84 -1.15
C PRO A 132 13.94 -3.07 -0.30
N GLY A 133 14.75 -3.78 0.49
CA GLY A 133 15.86 -3.19 1.25
C GLY A 133 16.02 -3.61 2.71
N LEU A 134 15.11 -4.38 3.31
CA LEU A 134 15.34 -4.95 4.65
C LEU A 134 15.90 -6.35 4.53
N LEU A 135 17.21 -6.43 4.33
CA LEU A 135 17.98 -7.65 4.60
C LEU A 135 17.73 -8.04 6.07
N PRO A 136 17.47 -9.32 6.38
CA PRO A 136 17.48 -9.77 7.76
C PRO A 136 18.88 -9.53 8.35
N ALA A 137 18.92 -8.89 9.52
CA ALA A 137 20.16 -8.76 10.28
C ALA A 137 20.77 -10.16 10.50
N PRO A 138 22.08 -10.36 10.31
CA PRO A 138 22.70 -11.64 10.60
C PRO A 138 22.49 -11.95 12.09
N ALA A 139 21.86 -13.10 12.35
CA ALA A 139 21.75 -13.65 13.70
C ALA A 139 23.17 -13.85 14.24
N GLY A 140 23.55 -13.03 15.21
CA GLY A 140 24.84 -13.08 15.85
C GLY A 140 24.87 -14.09 16.99
N ARG A 141 25.94 -14.90 16.93
CA ARG A 141 26.52 -15.82 17.94
C ARG A 141 26.00 -17.25 17.95
#